data_AF-A0A3S1FC39-F1
#
_entry.id   AF-A0A3S1FC39-F1
#
_cell.length_a   1.000
_cell.length_b   1.000
_cell.length_c   1.000
_cell.angle_alpha   90.00
_cell.angle_beta   90.00
_cell.angle_gamma   90.00
#
_symmetry.space_group_name_H-M   'P 1'
#
loop_
_entity.id
_entity.type
_entity.pdbx_description
1 polymer ?
#
loop_
_entity_poly.entity_id
_entity_poly.type
_entity_poly.pdbx_seq_one_letter_code
_entity_poly.pdbx_strand_id
1 'polypeptide(L)'
;MTKSHRVLIAGESWTVHSIHQKGFDSFTTTEYAEGVRWLRDALEGGGWDVVYQPAHVAARDFPFSAGELAKFDCIMLSDIGANTLLLHP
;
A
#
# COMPACT_ATOMS: atom_id res chain seq x y z
N MET A 1 10.62 -28.43 6.25
CA MET A 1 10.05 -27.32 5.46
C MET A 1 10.74 -26.06 5.90
N THR A 2 11.44 -25.35 5.01
CA THR A 2 12.04 -24.05 5.31
C THR A 2 10.93 -23.05 5.61
N LYS A 3 11.03 -22.32 6.72
CA LYS A 3 10.05 -21.30 7.10
C LYS A 3 10.09 -20.19 6.04
N SER A 4 8.97 -19.93 5.36
CA SER A 4 8.83 -18.80 4.44
C SER A 4 8.79 -17.51 5.26
N HIS A 5 9.63 -16.53 4.92
CA HIS A 5 9.58 -15.21 5.56
C HIS A 5 8.36 -14.44 5.08
N ARG A 6 7.69 -13.72 5.99
CA ARG A 6 6.46 -13.00 5.68
C ARG A 6 6.64 -11.50 5.83
N VAL A 7 6.27 -10.73 4.80
CA VAL A 7 6.39 -9.27 4.77
C VAL A 7 5.05 -8.61 4.53
N LEU A 8 4.74 -7.57 5.29
CA LEU A 8 3.63 -6.65 5.04
C LEU A 8 4.17 -5.39 4.34
N ILE A 9 3.67 -5.08 3.15
CA ILE A 9 3.93 -3.81 2.46
C ILE A 9 2.66 -2.98 2.54
N ALA A 10 2.73 -1.81 3.19
CA ALA A 10 1.62 -0.87 3.26
C ALA A 10 1.98 0.43 2.52
N GLY A 11 1.08 0.88 1.63
CA GLY A 11 1.26 2.09 0.82
C GLY A 11 1.45 1.79 -0.67
N GLU A 12 2.39 2.47 -1.33
CA GLU A 12 2.70 2.32 -2.77
C GLU A 12 1.45 2.36 -3.68
N SER A 13 0.43 3.13 -3.31
CA SER A 13 -0.79 3.30 -4.09
C SER A 13 -1.33 4.70 -3.93
N TRP A 14 -1.94 5.23 -4.98
CA TRP A 14 -2.53 6.56 -4.95
C TRP A 14 -3.69 6.66 -5.93
N THR A 15 -4.59 7.60 -5.66
CA THR A 15 -5.64 8.02 -6.60
C THR A 15 -5.35 9.45 -7.00
N VAL A 16 -5.19 9.68 -8.31
CA VAL A 16 -5.06 11.03 -8.87
C VAL A 16 -6.43 11.48 -9.35
N HIS A 17 -6.91 12.61 -8.84
CA HIS A 17 -8.04 13.31 -9.42
C HIS A 17 -7.52 14.57 -10.12
N SER A 18 -7.61 14.60 -11.44
CA SER A 18 -7.17 15.72 -12.27
C SER A 18 -8.36 16.53 -12.76
N ILE A 19 -8.23 17.85 -12.69
CA ILE A 19 -9.17 18.80 -13.31
C ILE A 19 -8.46 19.37 -14.53
N HIS A 20 -9.05 19.17 -15.70
CA HIS A 20 -8.56 19.67 -16.97
C HIS A 20 -9.42 20.85 -17.39
N GLN A 21 -8.82 22.04 -17.47
CA GLN A 21 -9.50 23.26 -17.90
C GLN A 21 -9.04 23.65 -19.30
N LYS A 22 -9.98 23.84 -20.22
CA LYS A 22 -9.73 24.25 -21.61
C LYS A 22 -10.70 25.36 -22.00
N GLY A 23 -10.23 26.61 -21.95
CA GLY A 23 -11.09 27.77 -22.19
C GLY A 23 -12.20 27.85 -21.12
N PHE A 24 -13.45 27.79 -21.57
CA PHE A 24 -14.63 27.80 -20.69
C PHE A 24 -14.93 26.41 -20.09
N ASP A 25 -14.43 25.34 -20.70
CA ASP A 25 -14.79 23.97 -20.32
C ASP A 25 -13.89 23.43 -19.21
N SER A 26 -14.49 22.59 -18.35
CA SER A 26 -13.78 21.78 -17.37
C SER A 26 -14.24 20.34 -17.45
N PHE A 27 -13.28 19.42 -17.38
CA PHE A 27 -13.55 17.99 -17.28
C PHE A 27 -12.57 17.36 -16.30
N THR A 28 -12.95 16.23 -15.73
CA THR A 28 -12.15 15.54 -14.72
C THR A 28 -11.73 14.16 -15.19
N THR A 29 -10.55 13.73 -14.74
CA THR A 29 -10.12 12.33 -14.82
C THR A 29 -9.76 11.85 -13.42
N THR A 30 -10.13 10.61 -13.10
CA THR A 30 -9.73 9.97 -11.84
C THR A 30 -9.04 8.65 -12.19
N GLU A 31 -7.83 8.47 -11.70
CA GLU A 31 -7.01 7.30 -11.99
C GLU A 31 -6.43 6.73 -10.70
N TYR A 32 -6.44 5.41 -10.58
CA TYR A 32 -5.78 4.67 -9.51
C TYR A 32 -4.52 4.02 -10.04
N ALA A 33 -3.43 4.08 -9.26
CA ALA A 33 -2.16 3.46 -9.61
C ALA A 33 -1.49 2.83 -8.39
N GLU A 34 -0.62 1.86 -8.67
CA GLU A 34 0.22 1.16 -7.68
C GLU A 34 1.68 1.13 -8.15
N GLY A 35 2.61 1.43 -7.23
CA GLY A 35 4.06 1.39 -7.44
C GLY A 35 4.71 0.06 -7.04
N VAL A 36 3.99 -0.82 -6.34
CA VAL A 36 4.56 -1.97 -5.62
C VAL A 36 5.11 -3.09 -6.50
N ARG A 37 4.69 -3.16 -7.78
CA ARG A 37 4.86 -4.35 -8.65
C ARG A 37 6.28 -4.92 -8.62
N TRP A 38 7.29 -4.12 -8.92
CA TRP A 38 8.66 -4.61 -9.05
C TRP A 38 9.25 -5.09 -7.73
N LEU A 39 8.92 -4.42 -6.61
CA LEU A 39 9.35 -4.83 -5.28
C LEU A 39 8.69 -6.14 -4.86
N ARG A 40 7.37 -6.27 -5.08
CA ARG A 40 6.63 -7.50 -4.81
C ARG A 40 7.19 -8.67 -5.61
N ASP A 41 7.35 -8.50 -6.92
CA ASP A 41 7.84 -9.55 -7.82
C ASP A 41 9.25 -10.02 -7.39
N ALA A 42 10.12 -9.10 -6.95
CA ALA A 42 11.45 -9.43 -6.45
C ALA A 42 11.43 -10.19 -5.11
N LEU A 43 10.56 -9.80 -4.18
CA LEU A 43 10.42 -10.46 -2.88
C LEU A 43 9.83 -11.87 -3.02
N GLU A 44 8.77 -12.01 -3.81
CA GLU A 44 8.15 -13.30 -4.12
C GLU A 44 9.14 -14.21 -4.87
N GLY A 45 9.89 -13.67 -5.84
CA GLY A 45 10.98 -14.38 -6.52
C GLY A 45 12.12 -14.80 -5.58
N GLY A 46 12.32 -14.07 -4.48
CA GLY A 46 13.23 -14.41 -3.38
C GLY A 46 12.66 -15.39 -2.35
N GLY A 47 11.42 -15.86 -2.52
CA GLY A 47 10.77 -16.83 -1.63
C GLY A 47 10.09 -16.23 -0.40
N TRP A 48 9.77 -14.93 -0.41
CA TRP A 48 8.97 -14.30 0.64
C TRP A 48 7.46 -14.43 0.37
N ASP A 49 6.68 -14.57 1.44
CA ASP A 49 5.23 -14.40 1.42
C ASP A 49 4.90 -12.91 1.59
N VAL A 50 4.41 -12.28 0.52
CA VAL A 50 4.13 -10.85 0.48
C VAL A 50 2.63 -10.60 0.73
N VAL A 51 2.33 -9.86 1.78
CA VAL A 51 1.02 -9.27 2.01
C VAL A 51 1.08 -7.80 1.64
N TYR A 52 0.27 -7.39 0.67
CA TYR A 52 0.20 -6.00 0.22
C TYR A 52 -1.10 -5.35 0.68
N GLN A 53 -0.99 -4.17 1.28
CA GLN A 53 -2.10 -3.28 1.59
C GLN A 53 -1.88 -1.92 0.89
N PRO A 54 -2.60 -1.60 -0.19
CA PRO A 54 -2.59 -0.24 -0.72
C PRO A 54 -3.06 0.75 0.35
N ALA A 55 -2.66 2.02 0.25
CA ALA A 55 -2.87 3.04 1.27
C ALA A 55 -4.34 3.13 1.75
N HIS A 56 -5.31 3.04 0.84
CA HIS A 56 -6.74 3.07 1.18
C HIS A 56 -7.23 1.81 1.92
N VAL A 57 -6.57 0.66 1.76
CA VAL A 57 -6.82 -0.57 2.53
C VAL A 57 -6.11 -0.50 3.88
N ALA A 58 -4.86 -0.04 3.91
CA ALA A 58 -4.10 0.15 5.15
C ALA A 58 -4.81 1.10 6.12
N ALA A 59 -5.56 2.11 5.61
CA ALA A 59 -6.36 3.00 6.44
C ALA A 59 -7.38 2.27 7.35
N ARG A 60 -7.86 1.10 6.93
CA ARG A 60 -8.88 0.31 7.63
C ARG A 60 -8.31 -0.96 8.26
N ASP A 61 -7.47 -1.67 7.50
CA ASP A 61 -7.09 -3.06 7.78
C ASP A 61 -5.64 -3.21 8.26
N PHE A 62 -4.90 -2.11 8.46
CA PHE A 62 -3.54 -2.20 8.97
C PHE A 62 -3.55 -2.77 10.40
N PRO A 63 -2.62 -3.68 10.76
CA PRO A 63 -2.64 -4.30 12.08
C PRO A 63 -2.43 -3.29 13.21
N PHE A 64 -3.32 -3.29 14.22
CA PHE A 64 -3.31 -2.33 15.33
C PHE A 64 -2.72 -2.89 16.63
N SER A 65 -2.43 -4.19 16.69
CA SER A 65 -1.84 -4.84 17.87
C SER A 65 -0.44 -5.38 17.61
N ALA A 66 0.41 -5.35 18.64
CA ALA A 66 1.75 -5.93 18.56
C ALA A 66 1.72 -7.43 18.19
N GLY A 67 0.70 -8.17 18.65
CA GLY A 67 0.55 -9.59 18.33
C GLY A 67 0.22 -9.85 16.86
N GLU A 68 -0.52 -8.96 16.20
CA GLU A 68 -0.79 -9.07 14.76
C GLU A 68 0.40 -8.63 13.92
N LEU A 69 1.10 -7.57 14.32
CA LEU A 69 2.34 -7.13 13.68
C LEU A 69 3.43 -8.20 13.76
N ALA A 70 3.52 -8.92 14.89
CA ALA A 70 4.46 -10.03 15.09
C ALA A 70 4.22 -11.25 14.19
N LYS A 71 3.11 -11.30 13.42
CA LYS A 71 2.88 -12.33 12.39
C LYS A 71 3.75 -12.12 11.15
N PHE A 72 4.39 -10.97 11.03
CA PHE A 72 5.28 -10.60 9.92
C PHE A 72 6.72 -10.51 10.41
N ASP A 73 7.67 -11.01 9.62
CA ASP A 73 9.10 -10.87 9.89
C ASP A 73 9.60 -9.46 9.49
N CYS A 74 8.89 -8.78 8.58
CA CYS A 74 9.19 -7.42 8.14
C CYS A 74 7.90 -6.63 7.85
N ILE A 75 7.88 -5.35 8.18
CA ILE A 75 6.82 -4.40 7.81
C ILE A 75 7.48 -3.24 7.06
N MET A 76 7.02 -3.00 5.84
CA MET A 76 7.49 -1.94 4.96
C MET A 76 6.39 -0.89 4.82
N LEU A 77 6.68 0.33 5.26
CA LEU A 77 5.84 1.50 5.03
C LEU A 77 6.51 2.31 3.93
N SER A 78 5.88 2.40 2.76
CA SER A 78 6.46 3.10 1.60
C SER A 78 5.40 3.93 0.88
N ASP A 79 5.75 5.17 0.57
CA ASP A 79 4.85 6.20 0.01
C ASP A 79 3.47 6.26 0.70
N ILE A 80 3.51 6.27 2.04
CA ILE A 80 2.33 6.33 2.91
C ILE A 80 2.59 7.28 4.08
N GLY A 81 1.68 8.22 4.29
CA GLY A 81 1.74 9.16 5.42
C GLY A 81 1.19 8.56 6.71
N ALA A 82 1.73 8.98 7.87
CA ALA A 82 1.31 8.50 9.18
C ALA A 82 -0.19 8.69 9.46
N ASN A 83 -0.81 9.74 8.91
CA ASN A 83 -2.25 9.99 9.05
C ASN A 83 -3.10 8.82 8.56
N THR A 84 -2.68 8.10 7.52
CA THR A 84 -3.37 6.90 7.02
C THR A 84 -3.51 5.84 8.10
N LEU A 85 -2.50 5.69 8.97
CA LEU A 85 -2.46 4.64 10.00
C LEU A 85 -3.04 5.10 11.33
N LEU A 86 -2.95 6.41 11.63
CA LEU A 86 -3.32 6.97 12.93
C LEU A 86 -4.73 7.57 12.95
N LEU A 87 -5.27 7.95 11.80
CA LEU A 87 -6.62 8.49 11.66
C LEU A 87 -7.49 7.41 11.02
N HIS A 88 -8.13 6.62 11.88
CA HIS A 88 -9.09 5.63 11.43
C HIS A 88 -10.26 6.34 10.72
N PRO A 89 -10.71 5.86 9.54
CA PRO A 89 -11.87 6.40 8.84
C PRO A 89 -13.19 6.21 9.61
#